data_AF-A0A7Y2AIB6-F1
#
_entry.id   AF-A0A7Y2AIB6-F1
#
_cell.length_a   1.000
_cell.length_b   1.000
_cell.length_c   1.000
_cell.angle_alpha   90.00
_cell.angle_beta   90.00
_cell.angle_gamma   90.00
#
_symmetry.space_group_name_H-M   'P 1'
#
loop_
_entity.id
_entity.type
_entity.pdbx_description
1 polymer ?
#
loop_
_entity_poly.entity_id
_entity_poly.type
_entity_poly.pdbx_seq_one_letter_code
_entity_poly.pdbx_strand_id
1 'polypeptide(L)'
;MNALHSILRRTHCRSTHHLFAIDAIELVQTDAGKRLASWLLRYHHQYLAGATDPDRRMRDFQNHIIHVEDGYWGGAPRVAHQWYNRMQRRLMQGRFADAAQAAGILSHYFTDPMHPLHTGQTKREALVHRPLERSVYQSYDEIRQRWIDDDLRIVFQLGDGPDWLGTAMLHGARYAHQKFALLVNSYRFDEGIEDPPAGLDGPSRVALAELFGLAITGWARVIERAAADVESVMRHPLPMARYAQPTALALLRSPFRLWRAHAESKREQRKISALAHEYRSTGRLVEHLPAEVDIKQRVIEVYKSEQLYRADRDRRAAAKLARLQPQPPENQDGQIPDAPTELQSATGTESTYQVDTPTHAAAGDAASGPTILPFATHLPASTRLAGEHPIYSAPSISDVTANKLYGLGIRTVSEFVSADPSSVANRLHTYWIDREMIARWQVQSSLMCQIGALREVDVQLLSGAGFCTVNQIALSDARLIHSEVLRYALTSAGRRYSRGQAAVTIDAVKCWVDAARRVLTQTDAHRRA
;
A
#
# COMPACT_ATOMS: atom_id res chain seq x y z
N MET A 1 -22.29 17.01 16.19
CA MET A 1 -21.13 16.43 16.90
C MET A 1 -21.63 15.62 18.09
N ASN A 2 -21.16 14.39 18.26
CA ASN A 2 -21.56 13.52 19.37
C ASN A 2 -20.81 13.94 20.64
N ALA A 3 -21.51 14.15 21.78
CA ALA A 3 -20.88 14.58 23.03
C ALA A 3 -19.70 13.68 23.45
N LEU A 4 -19.82 12.36 23.22
CA LEU A 4 -18.75 11.39 23.48
C LEU A 4 -17.48 11.70 22.69
N HIS A 5 -17.61 12.05 21.41
CA HIS A 5 -16.46 12.37 20.55
C HIS A 5 -15.67 13.54 21.11
N SER A 6 -16.35 14.65 21.44
CA SER A 6 -15.72 15.85 22.02
C SER A 6 -14.99 15.53 23.34
N ILE A 7 -15.60 14.71 24.19
CA ILE A 7 -14.98 14.26 25.45
C ILE A 7 -13.72 13.44 25.17
N LEU A 8 -13.81 12.42 24.30
CA LEU A 8 -12.69 11.56 23.97
C LEU A 8 -11.52 12.34 23.37
N ARG A 9 -11.82 13.25 22.43
CA ARG A 9 -10.83 14.10 21.78
C ARG A 9 -10.09 14.98 22.79
N ARG A 10 -10.81 15.64 23.69
CA ARG A 10 -10.21 16.57 24.67
C ARG A 10 -9.48 15.90 25.83
N THR A 11 -9.93 14.70 26.24
CA THR A 11 -9.50 14.14 27.54
C THR A 11 -8.85 12.76 27.45
N HIS A 12 -9.09 11.99 26.39
CA HIS A 12 -8.52 10.64 26.22
C HIS A 12 -7.47 10.57 25.13
N CYS A 13 -7.50 11.45 24.12
CA CYS A 13 -6.49 11.49 23.07
C CYS A 13 -5.18 12.13 23.59
N ARG A 14 -4.06 11.50 23.24
CA ARG A 14 -2.71 11.82 23.76
C ARG A 14 -1.58 11.71 22.74
N SER A 15 -1.94 11.47 21.50
CA SER A 15 -1.03 11.33 20.38
C SER A 15 -1.77 11.76 19.13
N THR A 16 -1.03 12.07 18.08
CA THR A 16 -1.58 12.36 16.76
C THR A 16 -2.42 11.19 16.24
N HIS A 17 -1.99 9.93 16.44
CA HIS A 17 -2.77 8.75 16.07
C HIS A 17 -4.12 8.64 16.77
N HIS A 18 -4.20 8.98 18.07
CA HIS A 18 -5.48 9.02 18.78
C HIS A 18 -6.42 10.05 18.15
N LEU A 19 -5.90 11.24 17.82
CA LEU A 19 -6.68 12.32 17.26
C LEU A 19 -7.15 11.97 15.83
N PHE A 20 -6.28 11.45 14.96
CA PHE A 20 -6.69 10.94 13.64
C PHE A 20 -7.75 9.85 13.74
N ALA A 21 -7.56 8.88 14.64
CA ALA A 21 -8.49 7.77 14.85
C ALA A 21 -9.90 8.25 15.28
N ILE A 22 -9.97 9.30 16.11
CA ILE A 22 -11.23 9.87 16.60
C ILE A 22 -11.84 10.85 15.60
N ASP A 23 -11.05 11.71 14.97
CA ASP A 23 -11.55 12.71 14.01
C ASP A 23 -12.07 12.05 12.73
N ALA A 24 -11.48 10.93 12.30
CA ALA A 24 -11.98 10.17 11.16
C ALA A 24 -13.42 9.67 11.35
N ILE A 25 -13.85 9.38 12.58
CA ILE A 25 -15.21 8.92 12.88
C ILE A 25 -16.25 9.96 12.47
N GLU A 26 -15.94 11.27 12.55
CA GLU A 26 -16.88 12.32 12.14
C GLU A 26 -17.10 12.37 10.63
N LEU A 27 -16.14 11.88 9.85
CA LEU A 27 -16.19 11.88 8.39
C LEU A 27 -16.82 10.61 7.81
N VAL A 28 -17.19 9.65 8.66
CA VAL A 28 -17.87 8.42 8.25
C VAL A 28 -19.32 8.73 7.85
N GLN A 29 -19.64 8.48 6.59
CA GLN A 29 -20.92 8.81 5.95
C GLN A 29 -21.80 7.59 5.72
N THR A 30 -21.22 6.44 5.37
CA THR A 30 -22.00 5.24 5.04
C THR A 30 -22.67 4.64 6.28
N ASP A 31 -23.84 4.03 6.11
CA ASP A 31 -24.57 3.43 7.22
C ASP A 31 -23.81 2.24 7.84
N ALA A 32 -23.17 1.42 7.01
CA ALA A 32 -22.27 0.35 7.46
C ALA A 32 -21.11 0.93 8.28
N GLY A 33 -20.46 1.99 7.77
CA GLY A 33 -19.39 2.68 8.48
C GLY A 33 -19.85 3.23 9.82
N LYS A 34 -21.01 3.90 9.88
CA LYS A 34 -21.61 4.42 11.13
C LYS A 34 -21.85 3.29 12.14
N ARG A 35 -22.25 2.11 11.67
CA ARG A 35 -22.36 0.88 12.49
C ARG A 35 -21.06 0.48 13.12
N LEU A 36 -20.01 0.32 12.33
CA LEU A 36 -18.68 0.04 12.85
C LEU A 36 -18.18 1.14 13.81
N ALA A 37 -18.34 2.41 13.43
CA ALA A 37 -17.93 3.55 14.23
C ALA A 37 -18.58 3.57 15.63
N SER A 38 -19.86 3.18 15.74
CA SER A 38 -20.51 3.07 17.05
C SER A 38 -19.82 2.07 17.98
N TRP A 39 -19.32 0.95 17.45
CA TRP A 39 -18.56 -0.04 18.21
C TRP A 39 -17.18 0.47 18.59
N LEU A 40 -16.50 1.20 17.71
CA LEU A 40 -15.23 1.85 18.00
C LEU A 40 -15.37 2.86 19.14
N LEU A 41 -16.43 3.68 19.14
CA LEU A 41 -16.74 4.62 20.23
C LEU A 41 -17.12 3.89 21.53
N ARG A 42 -17.92 2.83 21.45
CA ARG A 42 -18.28 2.00 22.62
C ARG A 42 -17.04 1.41 23.28
N TYR A 43 -16.10 0.89 22.49
CA TYR A 43 -14.84 0.30 22.93
C TYR A 43 -13.64 1.23 22.73
N HIS A 44 -13.83 2.53 22.96
CA HIS A 44 -12.81 3.56 22.73
C HIS A 44 -11.50 3.28 23.49
N HIS A 45 -11.55 2.62 24.66
CA HIS A 45 -10.34 2.27 25.39
C HIS A 45 -9.44 1.32 24.60
N GLN A 46 -10.02 0.25 24.04
CA GLN A 46 -9.32 -0.71 23.20
C GLN A 46 -8.88 -0.07 21.89
N TYR A 47 -9.74 0.76 21.29
CA TYR A 47 -9.45 1.46 20.04
C TYR A 47 -8.26 2.41 20.19
N LEU A 48 -8.28 3.29 21.20
CA LEU A 48 -7.19 4.22 21.46
C LEU A 48 -5.91 3.49 21.87
N ALA A 49 -6.00 2.49 22.76
CA ALA A 49 -4.84 1.65 23.09
C ALA A 49 -4.24 1.00 21.83
N GLY A 50 -5.06 0.51 20.92
CA GLY A 50 -4.62 -0.03 19.64
C GLY A 50 -3.86 0.99 18.79
N ALA A 51 -4.33 2.24 18.73
CA ALA A 51 -3.71 3.31 17.94
C ALA A 51 -2.32 3.77 18.43
N THR A 52 -1.85 3.26 19.57
CA THR A 52 -0.49 3.54 20.10
C THR A 52 0.26 2.27 20.53
N ASP A 53 -0.37 1.10 20.44
CA ASP A 53 0.24 -0.19 20.76
C ASP A 53 1.49 -0.49 19.89
N PRO A 54 1.52 -0.16 18.58
CA PRO A 54 2.72 -0.36 17.77
C PRO A 54 3.96 0.34 18.33
N ASP A 55 3.87 1.61 18.76
CA ASP A 55 5.00 2.34 19.36
C ASP A 55 5.35 1.88 20.77
N ARG A 56 4.33 1.57 21.57
CA ARG A 56 4.50 1.42 23.03
C ARG A 56 4.76 -0.03 23.44
N ARG A 57 4.08 -0.98 22.79
CA ARG A 57 4.06 -2.39 23.19
C ARG A 57 4.75 -3.28 22.18
N MET A 58 4.48 -3.10 20.88
CA MET A 58 5.07 -3.95 19.83
C MET A 58 6.50 -3.50 19.49
N ARG A 59 6.71 -2.18 19.46
CA ARG A 59 8.00 -1.52 19.18
C ARG A 59 8.61 -2.01 17.87
N ASP A 60 7.77 -2.24 16.87
CA ASP A 60 8.11 -2.84 15.58
C ASP A 60 8.32 -1.77 14.49
N PHE A 61 9.15 -0.77 14.78
CA PHE A 61 9.31 0.47 14.00
C PHE A 61 9.58 0.28 12.50
N GLN A 62 10.20 -0.82 12.07
CA GLN A 62 10.37 -1.15 10.64
C GLN A 62 9.02 -1.29 9.91
N ASN A 63 7.96 -1.65 10.62
CA ASN A 63 6.62 -1.80 10.07
C ASN A 63 5.84 -0.48 10.02
N HIS A 64 6.42 0.65 10.41
CA HIS A 64 5.75 1.97 10.39
C HIS A 64 6.09 2.76 9.11
N ILE A 65 7.13 2.31 8.39
CA ILE A 65 7.75 3.08 7.31
C ILE A 65 7.40 2.54 5.91
N ILE A 66 7.43 3.46 4.94
CA ILE A 66 7.43 3.20 3.49
C ILE A 66 8.44 4.16 2.83
N HIS A 67 9.67 3.71 2.66
CA HIS A 67 10.75 4.47 2.05
C HIS A 67 10.56 4.58 0.53
N VAL A 68 10.09 5.74 0.08
CA VAL A 68 9.72 5.95 -1.32
C VAL A 68 10.93 5.87 -2.26
N GLU A 69 12.06 6.46 -1.86
CA GLU A 69 13.28 6.47 -2.68
C GLU A 69 14.02 5.12 -2.68
N ASP A 70 13.88 4.31 -1.64
CA ASP A 70 14.54 3.00 -1.52
C ASP A 70 13.64 1.86 -2.06
N GLY A 71 12.82 2.13 -3.07
CA GLY A 71 11.97 1.13 -3.71
C GLY A 71 10.72 0.74 -2.91
N TYR A 72 10.14 1.68 -2.16
CA TYR A 72 9.01 1.46 -1.23
C TYR A 72 9.33 0.46 -0.12
N TRP A 73 10.56 0.50 0.37
CA TRP A 73 11.03 -0.39 1.41
C TRP A 73 10.37 -0.10 2.77
N GLY A 74 9.99 -1.14 3.51
CA GLY A 74 9.31 -1.04 4.79
C GLY A 74 8.19 -2.06 4.94
N GLY A 75 7.65 -2.20 6.16
CA GLY A 75 6.66 -3.26 6.48
C GLY A 75 5.20 -2.79 6.53
N ALA A 76 4.92 -1.50 6.42
CA ALA A 76 3.62 -0.93 6.77
C ALA A 76 2.44 -1.53 5.99
N PRO A 77 2.48 -1.67 4.65
CA PRO A 77 1.37 -2.27 3.91
C PRO A 77 1.06 -3.71 4.35
N ARG A 78 2.08 -4.50 4.75
CA ARG A 78 1.91 -5.89 5.20
C ARG A 78 1.06 -5.90 6.43
N VAL A 79 1.51 -5.11 7.39
CA VAL A 79 1.05 -5.21 8.75
C VAL A 79 -0.33 -4.59 8.82
N ALA A 80 -0.58 -3.53 8.05
CA ALA A 80 -1.91 -3.03 7.76
C ALA A 80 -2.83 -4.13 7.20
N HIS A 81 -2.47 -4.84 6.12
CA HIS A 81 -3.30 -5.93 5.59
C HIS A 81 -3.54 -7.05 6.62
N GLN A 82 -2.53 -7.43 7.41
CA GLN A 82 -2.68 -8.42 8.47
C GLN A 82 -3.68 -7.97 9.55
N TRP A 83 -3.60 -6.72 10.00
CA TRP A 83 -4.51 -6.17 11.00
C TRP A 83 -5.92 -5.91 10.44
N TYR A 84 -6.03 -5.52 9.17
CA TYR A 84 -7.30 -5.47 8.46
C TYR A 84 -7.99 -6.83 8.47
N ASN A 85 -7.29 -7.90 8.08
CA ASN A 85 -7.82 -9.26 8.09
C ASN A 85 -8.17 -9.75 9.52
N ARG A 86 -7.42 -9.34 10.55
CA ARG A 86 -7.74 -9.64 11.95
C ARG A 86 -9.00 -8.89 12.40
N MET A 87 -9.13 -7.62 12.07
CA MET A 87 -10.31 -6.80 12.37
C MET A 87 -11.56 -7.40 11.71
N GLN A 88 -11.51 -7.70 10.41
CA GLN A 88 -12.58 -8.35 9.66
C GLN A 88 -13.06 -9.64 10.35
N ARG A 89 -12.12 -10.55 10.68
CA ARG A 89 -12.45 -11.80 11.38
C ARG A 89 -13.12 -11.57 12.74
N ARG A 90 -12.63 -10.61 13.52
CA ARG A 90 -13.19 -10.30 14.85
C ARG A 90 -14.59 -9.69 14.74
N LEU A 91 -14.83 -8.85 13.74
CA LEU A 91 -16.17 -8.30 13.46
C LEU A 91 -17.16 -9.41 13.09
N MET A 92 -16.78 -10.31 12.18
CA MET A 92 -17.62 -11.46 11.79
C MET A 92 -17.92 -12.41 12.97
N GLN A 93 -17.01 -12.50 13.94
CA GLN A 93 -17.19 -13.31 15.16
C GLN A 93 -17.96 -12.57 16.27
N GLY A 94 -18.44 -11.34 16.05
CA GLY A 94 -19.09 -10.53 17.07
C GLY A 94 -18.15 -10.07 18.20
N ARG A 95 -16.83 -10.23 18.04
CA ARG A 95 -15.80 -9.84 19.02
C ARG A 95 -15.46 -8.35 18.86
N PHE A 96 -16.45 -7.49 19.08
CA PHE A 96 -16.37 -6.05 18.80
C PHE A 96 -15.27 -5.31 19.58
N ALA A 97 -14.98 -5.70 20.83
CA ALA A 97 -13.91 -5.09 21.61
C ALA A 97 -12.52 -5.38 21.01
N ASP A 98 -12.28 -6.63 20.61
CA ASP A 98 -11.04 -7.03 19.94
C ASP A 98 -10.96 -6.42 18.54
N ALA A 99 -12.09 -6.30 17.84
CA ALA A 99 -12.16 -5.63 16.55
C ALA A 99 -11.77 -4.15 16.69
N ALA A 100 -12.25 -3.46 17.74
CA ALA A 100 -11.88 -2.08 18.03
C ALA A 100 -10.37 -1.94 18.30
N GLN A 101 -9.76 -2.86 19.05
CA GLN A 101 -8.30 -2.86 19.21
C GLN A 101 -7.58 -3.06 17.86
N ALA A 102 -8.03 -4.01 17.05
CA ALA A 102 -7.44 -4.27 15.74
C ALA A 102 -7.59 -3.07 14.80
N ALA A 103 -8.72 -2.36 14.85
CA ALA A 103 -8.96 -1.14 14.10
C ALA A 103 -8.00 -0.03 14.53
N GLY A 104 -7.75 0.13 15.83
CA GLY A 104 -6.78 1.12 16.32
C GLY A 104 -5.36 0.80 15.86
N ILE A 105 -4.95 -0.47 15.96
CA ILE A 105 -3.63 -0.90 15.48
C ILE A 105 -3.50 -0.67 13.98
N LEU A 106 -4.53 -1.01 13.21
CA LEU A 106 -4.57 -0.74 11.79
C LEU A 106 -4.51 0.76 11.47
N SER A 107 -5.20 1.61 12.24
CA SER A 107 -5.21 3.06 11.99
C SER A 107 -3.81 3.64 12.10
N HIS A 108 -3.03 3.18 13.08
CA HIS A 108 -1.64 3.58 13.26
C HIS A 108 -0.82 3.30 11.99
N TYR A 109 -0.70 2.02 11.60
CA TYR A 109 0.05 1.61 10.41
C TYR A 109 -0.45 2.25 9.11
N PHE A 110 -1.73 2.61 9.03
CA PHE A 110 -2.28 3.32 7.87
C PHE A 110 -1.84 4.79 7.84
N THR A 111 -1.77 5.45 9.00
CA THR A 111 -1.46 6.88 9.10
C THR A 111 0.03 7.21 9.14
N ASP A 112 0.91 6.33 9.63
CA ASP A 112 2.36 6.62 9.70
C ASP A 112 2.94 6.95 8.32
N PRO A 113 2.62 6.20 7.24
CA PRO A 113 3.15 6.54 5.92
C PRO A 113 2.60 7.87 5.38
N MET A 114 1.55 8.44 5.97
CA MET A 114 1.05 9.77 5.62
C MET A 114 1.87 10.89 6.29
N HIS A 115 2.75 10.55 7.24
CA HIS A 115 3.63 11.48 7.90
C HIS A 115 5.04 11.41 7.28
N PRO A 116 5.65 12.54 6.87
CA PRO A 116 6.83 12.50 6.00
C PRO A 116 8.03 11.79 6.63
N LEU A 117 8.19 11.85 7.96
CA LEU A 117 9.31 11.20 8.66
C LEU A 117 9.36 9.67 8.51
N HIS A 118 8.26 9.02 8.13
CA HIS A 118 8.21 7.57 7.90
C HIS A 118 8.38 7.21 6.41
N THR A 119 8.75 8.18 5.55
CA THR A 119 8.85 7.99 4.10
C THR A 119 10.27 8.11 3.53
N GLY A 120 11.23 8.57 4.33
CA GLY A 120 12.61 8.79 3.94
C GLY A 120 13.52 8.95 5.16
N GLN A 121 14.82 9.12 4.96
CA GLN A 121 15.79 9.24 6.06
C GLN A 121 16.87 10.25 5.73
N THR A 122 17.29 11.03 6.73
CA THR A 122 18.50 11.85 6.66
C THR A 122 19.22 11.87 8.02
N LYS A 123 20.46 12.34 8.06
CA LYS A 123 21.16 12.58 9.33
C LYS A 123 20.44 13.64 10.19
N ARG A 124 19.85 14.66 9.54
CA ARG A 124 19.10 15.72 10.24
C ARG A 124 17.81 15.18 10.85
N GLU A 125 17.13 14.25 10.18
CA GLU A 125 15.93 13.60 10.70
C GLU A 125 16.17 13.01 12.08
N ALA A 126 17.32 12.36 12.34
CA ALA A 126 17.64 11.83 13.66
C ALA A 126 17.57 12.87 14.80
N LEU A 127 17.93 14.12 14.51
CA LEU A 127 17.89 15.22 15.46
C LEU A 127 16.46 15.76 15.63
N VAL A 128 15.74 15.94 14.51
CA VAL A 128 14.45 16.66 14.52
C VAL A 128 13.24 15.76 14.70
N HIS A 129 13.37 14.43 14.54
CA HIS A 129 12.23 13.50 14.47
C HIS A 129 11.29 13.65 15.66
N ARG A 130 11.79 13.39 16.87
CA ARG A 130 10.99 13.43 18.10
C ARG A 130 10.48 14.84 18.46
N PRO A 131 11.30 15.92 18.39
CA PRO A 131 10.80 17.28 18.55
C PRO A 131 9.70 17.65 17.56
N LEU A 132 9.86 17.30 16.28
CA LEU A 132 8.91 17.62 15.22
C LEU A 132 7.57 16.92 15.46
N GLU A 133 7.55 15.61 15.75
CA GLU A 133 6.31 14.90 16.07
C GLU A 133 5.57 15.52 17.25
N ARG A 134 6.32 15.98 18.26
CA ARG A 134 5.73 16.68 19.39
C ARG A 134 5.15 18.03 18.99
N SER A 135 5.84 18.80 18.16
CA SER A 135 5.32 20.05 17.60
C SER A 135 4.03 19.81 16.81
N VAL A 136 3.99 18.77 15.97
CA VAL A 136 2.78 18.37 15.23
C VAL A 136 1.63 18.04 16.18
N TYR A 137 1.89 17.27 17.25
CA TYR A 137 0.87 16.94 18.23
C TYR A 137 0.35 18.19 18.98
N GLN A 138 1.23 19.10 19.38
CA GLN A 138 0.82 20.32 20.11
C GLN A 138 0.15 21.36 19.22
N SER A 139 0.49 21.41 17.93
CA SER A 139 -0.16 22.26 16.93
C SER A 139 -1.33 21.58 16.21
N TYR A 140 -1.76 20.40 16.66
CA TYR A 140 -2.75 19.59 15.94
C TYR A 140 -4.05 20.35 15.65
N ASP A 141 -4.60 21.05 16.65
CA ASP A 141 -5.86 21.78 16.50
C ASP A 141 -5.74 22.91 15.48
N GLU A 142 -4.62 23.64 15.49
CA GLU A 142 -4.33 24.69 14.52
C GLU A 142 -4.19 24.12 13.10
N ILE A 143 -3.43 23.04 12.93
CA ILE A 143 -3.20 22.38 11.64
C ILE A 143 -4.50 21.82 11.07
N ARG A 144 -5.30 21.14 11.91
CA ARG A 144 -6.59 20.60 11.50
C ARG A 144 -7.56 21.71 11.14
N GLN A 145 -7.59 22.81 11.90
CA GLN A 145 -8.47 23.93 11.60
C GLN A 145 -8.12 24.56 10.25
N ARG A 146 -6.82 24.71 9.93
CA ARG A 146 -6.38 25.15 8.59
C ARG A 146 -6.87 24.23 7.48
N TRP A 147 -6.80 22.92 7.66
CA TRP A 147 -7.34 21.96 6.69
C TRP A 147 -8.86 22.07 6.54
N ILE A 148 -9.58 22.34 7.63
CA ILE A 148 -11.03 22.56 7.58
C ILE A 148 -11.34 23.88 6.86
N ASP A 149 -10.58 24.93 7.09
CA ASP A 149 -10.86 26.23 6.49
C ASP A 149 -10.39 26.33 5.03
N ASP A 150 -9.62 25.35 4.54
CA ASP A 150 -9.21 25.24 3.14
C ASP A 150 -10.42 24.89 2.24
N ASP A 151 -10.64 25.67 1.19
CA ASP A 151 -11.72 25.44 0.20
C ASP A 151 -11.38 24.30 -0.77
N LEU A 152 -10.08 23.98 -0.96
CA LEU A 152 -9.58 22.96 -1.88
C LEU A 152 -9.26 21.64 -1.16
N ARG A 153 -10.01 21.30 -0.11
CA ARG A 153 -9.73 20.17 0.78
C ARG A 153 -9.38 18.90 0.00
N ILE A 154 -8.20 18.35 0.31
CA ILE A 154 -7.80 17.04 -0.19
C ILE A 154 -8.69 15.98 0.44
N VAL A 155 -9.38 15.21 -0.41
CA VAL A 155 -10.19 14.06 -0.02
C VAL A 155 -9.55 12.80 -0.55
N PHE A 156 -9.31 11.85 0.35
CA PHE A 156 -8.80 10.54 -0.04
C PHE A 156 -9.90 9.68 -0.67
N GLN A 157 -9.57 9.03 -1.79
CA GLN A 157 -10.41 8.02 -2.42
C GLN A 157 -9.70 6.67 -2.43
N LEU A 158 -10.44 5.61 -2.08
CA LEU A 158 -9.94 4.25 -2.14
C LEU A 158 -10.19 3.68 -3.53
N GLY A 159 -9.22 2.94 -4.06
CA GLY A 159 -9.45 2.14 -5.26
C GLY A 159 -10.32 0.91 -4.97
N ASP A 160 -10.88 0.31 -6.03
CA ASP A 160 -11.70 -0.90 -5.94
C ASP A 160 -10.92 -2.21 -6.15
N GLY A 161 -9.61 -2.11 -6.41
CA GLY A 161 -8.73 -3.26 -6.64
C GLY A 161 -8.46 -4.09 -5.37
N PRO A 162 -8.01 -5.36 -5.52
CA PRO A 162 -7.73 -6.24 -4.38
C PRO A 162 -6.61 -5.72 -3.45
N ASP A 163 -5.66 -4.95 -3.99
CA ASP A 163 -4.56 -4.33 -3.26
C ASP A 163 -4.86 -2.89 -2.83
N TRP A 164 -6.14 -2.49 -2.79
CA TRP A 164 -6.54 -1.10 -2.55
C TRP A 164 -5.88 -0.49 -1.32
N LEU A 165 -5.73 -1.24 -0.22
CA LEU A 165 -5.17 -0.75 1.03
C LEU A 165 -3.66 -0.51 0.90
N GLY A 166 -2.92 -1.46 0.34
CA GLY A 166 -1.50 -1.30 0.06
C GLY A 166 -1.26 -0.14 -0.92
N THR A 167 -1.98 -0.10 -2.04
CA THR A 167 -1.88 0.98 -3.03
C THR A 167 -2.21 2.35 -2.45
N ALA A 168 -3.27 2.44 -1.64
CA ALA A 168 -3.64 3.64 -0.90
C ALA A 168 -2.49 4.14 -0.02
N MET A 169 -1.87 3.23 0.75
CA MET A 169 -0.73 3.56 1.61
C MET A 169 0.51 3.98 0.82
N LEU A 170 0.83 3.30 -0.29
CA LEU A 170 1.96 3.64 -1.15
C LEU A 170 1.78 5.01 -1.82
N HIS A 171 0.56 5.31 -2.29
CA HIS A 171 0.24 6.63 -2.85
C HIS A 171 0.34 7.73 -1.80
N GLY A 172 -0.20 7.47 -0.61
CA GLY A 172 -0.11 8.43 0.49
C GLY A 172 1.31 8.66 0.95
N ALA A 173 2.14 7.60 1.03
CA ALA A 173 3.56 7.71 1.29
C ALA A 173 4.31 8.53 0.25
N ARG A 174 4.04 8.30 -1.04
CA ARG A 174 4.61 9.12 -2.13
C ARG A 174 4.24 10.59 -1.98
N TYR A 175 2.98 10.88 -1.64
CA TYR A 175 2.51 12.25 -1.46
C TYR A 175 3.12 12.93 -0.22
N ALA A 176 3.21 12.21 0.90
CA ALA A 176 3.88 12.67 2.11
C ALA A 176 5.38 12.91 1.88
N HIS A 177 6.02 12.04 1.10
CA HIS A 177 7.44 12.14 0.79
C HIS A 177 7.81 13.43 0.03
N GLN A 178 6.93 13.94 -0.83
CA GLN A 178 7.14 15.24 -1.51
C GLN A 178 7.38 16.39 -0.53
N LYS A 179 6.87 16.27 0.71
CA LYS A 179 7.00 17.28 1.76
C LYS A 179 8.12 16.97 2.76
N PHE A 180 8.82 15.84 2.59
CA PHE A 180 9.84 15.39 3.54
C PHE A 180 10.98 16.39 3.71
N ALA A 181 11.57 16.85 2.61
CA ALA A 181 12.66 17.82 2.65
C ALA A 181 12.23 19.14 3.30
N LEU A 182 11.02 19.62 3.00
CA LEU A 182 10.44 20.82 3.62
C LEU A 182 10.36 20.66 5.14
N LEU A 183 9.68 19.61 5.63
CA LEU A 183 9.49 19.41 7.07
C LEU A 183 10.80 19.22 7.82
N VAL A 184 11.74 18.44 7.28
CA VAL A 184 13.00 18.15 7.97
C VAL A 184 13.93 19.37 7.99
N ASN A 185 14.02 20.10 6.88
CA ASN A 185 14.98 21.21 6.76
C ASN A 185 14.46 22.51 7.36
N SER A 186 13.17 22.82 7.20
CA SER A 186 12.57 24.05 7.72
C SER A 186 12.25 24.00 9.20
N TYR A 187 12.27 22.82 9.84
CA TYR A 187 12.01 22.70 11.27
C TYR A 187 13.05 23.47 12.11
N ARG A 188 12.55 24.38 12.95
CA ARG A 188 13.35 25.25 13.82
C ARG A 188 13.62 24.52 15.13
N PHE A 189 14.71 23.76 15.15
CA PHE A 189 15.03 22.83 16.24
C PHE A 189 15.08 23.48 17.61
N ASP A 190 15.82 24.58 17.77
CA ASP A 190 15.98 25.24 19.07
C ASP A 190 14.66 25.85 19.57
N GLU A 191 13.92 26.55 18.70
CA GLU A 191 12.58 27.08 19.00
C GLU A 191 11.62 25.95 19.42
N GLY A 192 11.61 24.83 18.69
CA GLY A 192 10.71 23.69 18.96
C GLY A 192 11.02 22.89 20.24
N ILE A 193 12.23 23.00 20.80
CA ILE A 193 12.56 22.39 22.10
C ILE A 193 11.94 23.18 23.26
N GLU A 194 11.95 24.51 23.14
CA GLU A 194 11.45 25.44 24.15
C GLU A 194 9.94 25.62 24.04
N ASP A 195 9.45 25.91 22.84
CA ASP A 195 8.04 26.07 22.50
C ASP A 195 7.71 25.20 21.27
N PRO A 196 7.15 23.99 21.45
CA PRO A 196 6.98 23.05 20.35
C PRO A 196 6.24 23.62 19.13
N PRO A 197 5.13 24.37 19.26
CA PRO A 197 4.52 25.05 18.11
C PRO A 197 5.45 25.98 17.33
N ALA A 198 6.37 26.71 17.98
CA ALA A 198 7.32 27.60 17.32
C ALA A 198 8.31 26.86 16.41
N GLY A 199 8.54 25.57 16.65
CA GLY A 199 9.38 24.73 15.79
C GLY A 199 8.87 24.56 14.36
N LEU A 200 7.56 24.69 14.14
CA LEU A 200 6.94 24.63 12.82
C LEU A 200 6.85 26.04 12.23
N ASP A 201 7.14 26.20 10.95
CA ASP A 201 6.92 27.46 10.22
C ASP A 201 5.55 27.45 9.50
N GLY A 202 5.23 28.54 8.80
CA GLY A 202 3.98 28.67 8.04
C GLY A 202 3.82 27.60 6.96
N PRO A 203 4.80 27.45 6.04
CA PRO A 203 4.78 26.42 5.00
C PRO A 203 4.65 24.99 5.54
N SER A 204 5.35 24.64 6.63
CA SER A 204 5.24 23.30 7.22
C SER A 204 3.83 23.03 7.75
N ARG A 205 3.16 24.03 8.35
CA ARG A 205 1.77 23.87 8.81
C ARG A 205 0.78 23.67 7.66
N VAL A 206 0.98 24.34 6.53
CA VAL A 206 0.16 24.13 5.31
C VAL A 206 0.37 22.73 4.77
N ALA A 207 1.63 22.31 4.63
CA ALA A 207 1.98 20.97 4.18
C ALA A 207 1.41 19.87 5.11
N LEU A 208 1.45 20.09 6.42
CA LEU A 208 0.85 19.19 7.41
C LEU A 208 -0.69 19.18 7.35
N ALA A 209 -1.34 20.31 7.06
CA ALA A 209 -2.80 20.39 6.94
C ALA A 209 -3.31 19.49 5.79
N GLU A 210 -2.64 19.53 4.64
CA GLU A 210 -2.90 18.62 3.52
C GLU A 210 -2.78 17.14 3.91
N LEU A 211 -1.72 16.79 4.65
CA LEU A 211 -1.47 15.42 5.12
C LEU A 211 -2.45 14.97 6.22
N PHE A 212 -2.91 15.88 7.07
CA PHE A 212 -3.99 15.62 8.02
C PHE A 212 -5.27 15.28 7.28
N GLY A 213 -5.61 16.04 6.24
CA GLY A 213 -6.74 15.73 5.37
C GLY A 213 -6.65 14.33 4.80
N LEU A 214 -5.49 13.96 4.26
CA LEU A 214 -5.21 12.63 3.72
C LEU A 214 -5.39 11.52 4.77
N ALA A 215 -4.79 11.68 5.95
CA ALA A 215 -4.83 10.70 7.03
C ALA A 215 -6.24 10.51 7.60
N ILE A 216 -6.93 11.61 7.91
CA ILE A 216 -8.26 11.60 8.55
C ILE A 216 -9.31 11.09 7.55
N THR A 217 -9.34 11.63 6.33
CA THR A 217 -10.31 11.18 5.31
C THR A 217 -10.02 9.75 4.88
N GLY A 218 -8.75 9.39 4.68
CA GLY A 218 -8.37 8.05 4.28
C GLY A 218 -8.77 7.00 5.31
N TRP A 219 -8.55 7.28 6.60
CA TRP A 219 -8.96 6.37 7.65
C TRP A 219 -10.49 6.24 7.76
N ALA A 220 -11.24 7.33 7.55
CA ALA A 220 -12.69 7.28 7.50
C ALA A 220 -13.21 6.37 6.38
N ARG A 221 -12.64 6.48 5.17
CA ARG A 221 -12.97 5.60 4.04
C ARG A 221 -12.60 4.14 4.32
N VAL A 222 -11.48 3.88 5.02
CA VAL A 222 -11.09 2.52 5.42
C VAL A 222 -12.12 1.91 6.39
N ILE A 223 -12.62 2.69 7.36
CA ILE A 223 -13.69 2.25 8.27
C ILE A 223 -14.95 1.88 7.49
N GLU A 224 -15.37 2.73 6.55
CA GLU A 224 -16.55 2.48 5.72
C GLU A 224 -16.39 1.22 4.88
N ARG A 225 -15.24 1.07 4.20
CA ARG A 225 -14.98 -0.12 3.39
C ARG A 225 -14.90 -1.38 4.25
N ALA A 226 -14.24 -1.31 5.40
CA ALA A 226 -14.18 -2.42 6.34
C ALA A 226 -15.56 -2.89 6.79
N ALA A 227 -16.46 -1.96 7.12
CA ALA A 227 -17.81 -2.31 7.50
C ALA A 227 -18.60 -2.92 6.33
N ALA A 228 -18.52 -2.31 5.14
CA ALA A 228 -19.18 -2.81 3.94
C ALA A 228 -18.72 -4.23 3.58
N ASP A 229 -17.40 -4.50 3.65
CA ASP A 229 -16.84 -5.82 3.37
C ASP A 229 -17.37 -6.87 4.35
N VAL A 230 -17.44 -6.57 5.66
CA VAL A 230 -18.01 -7.49 6.67
C VAL A 230 -19.49 -7.75 6.43
N GLU A 231 -20.29 -6.71 6.23
CA GLU A 231 -21.74 -6.87 6.05
C GLU A 231 -22.08 -7.64 4.77
N SER A 232 -21.30 -7.43 3.70
CA SER A 232 -21.37 -8.22 2.48
C SER A 232 -21.09 -9.70 2.73
N VAL A 233 -20.09 -10.02 3.57
CA VAL A 233 -19.78 -11.40 3.96
C VAL A 233 -20.93 -12.03 4.75
N MET A 234 -21.40 -11.32 5.79
CA MET A 234 -22.40 -11.84 6.72
C MET A 234 -23.82 -11.86 6.13
N ARG A 235 -24.05 -11.12 5.04
CA ARG A 235 -25.37 -10.91 4.41
C ARG A 235 -26.42 -10.30 5.34
N HIS A 236 -25.97 -9.58 6.37
CA HIS A 236 -26.81 -8.80 7.25
C HIS A 236 -26.01 -7.61 7.80
N PRO A 237 -26.67 -6.51 8.17
CA PRO A 237 -25.98 -5.36 8.73
C PRO A 237 -25.36 -5.70 10.10
N LEU A 238 -24.30 -4.99 10.45
CA LEU A 238 -23.76 -5.01 11.81
C LEU A 238 -24.83 -4.47 12.78
N PRO A 239 -24.86 -4.92 14.05
CA PRO A 239 -25.72 -4.29 15.04
C PRO A 239 -25.24 -2.86 15.36
N MET A 240 -26.16 -1.98 15.72
CA MET A 240 -25.84 -0.65 16.26
C MET A 240 -25.40 -0.76 17.72
N ALA A 241 -24.26 -0.17 18.09
CA ALA A 241 -23.81 -0.15 19.47
C ALA A 241 -24.46 1.00 20.25
N ARG A 242 -24.99 0.70 21.44
CA ARG A 242 -25.34 1.75 22.42
C ARG A 242 -24.08 2.18 23.17
N TYR A 243 -23.77 3.47 23.23
CA TYR A 243 -22.55 3.98 23.87
C TYR A 243 -22.79 4.99 25.01
N ALA A 244 -24.03 5.14 25.50
CA ALA A 244 -24.36 6.04 26.60
C ALA A 244 -23.58 5.74 27.91
N GLN A 245 -23.48 4.46 28.31
CA GLN A 245 -22.70 4.05 29.48
C GLN A 245 -21.19 4.34 29.33
N PRO A 246 -20.53 3.98 28.20
CA PRO A 246 -19.17 4.43 27.91
C PRO A 246 -18.96 5.94 28.01
N THR A 247 -19.94 6.77 27.60
CA THR A 247 -19.86 8.24 27.72
C THR A 247 -19.80 8.70 29.16
N ALA A 248 -20.69 8.20 30.03
CA ALA A 248 -20.66 8.55 31.45
C ALA A 248 -19.34 8.15 32.11
N LEU A 249 -18.83 6.95 31.79
CA LEU A 249 -17.56 6.46 32.32
C LEU A 249 -16.34 7.25 31.78
N ALA A 250 -16.39 7.68 30.51
CA ALA A 250 -15.36 8.52 29.93
C ALA A 250 -15.25 9.86 30.65
N LEU A 251 -16.39 10.49 30.98
CA LEU A 251 -16.46 11.74 31.75
C LEU A 251 -15.85 11.59 33.15
N LEU A 252 -16.24 10.54 33.88
CA LEU A 252 -15.73 10.28 35.23
C LEU A 252 -14.21 10.11 35.26
N ARG A 253 -13.61 9.58 34.19
CA ARG A 253 -12.17 9.34 34.09
C ARG A 253 -11.38 10.54 33.57
N SER A 254 -12.04 11.57 33.05
CA SER A 254 -11.39 12.72 32.43
C SER A 254 -10.35 13.42 33.32
N PRO A 255 -10.63 13.74 34.61
CA PRO A 255 -9.65 14.46 35.44
C PRO A 255 -8.34 13.67 35.62
N PHE A 256 -8.46 12.37 35.91
CA PHE A 256 -7.31 11.50 36.07
C PHE A 256 -6.54 11.30 34.76
N ARG A 257 -7.24 11.28 33.62
CA ARG A 257 -6.62 11.22 32.30
C ARG A 257 -5.86 12.50 31.98
N LEU A 258 -6.37 13.68 32.30
CA LEU A 258 -5.65 14.94 32.10
C LEU A 258 -4.37 15.00 32.94
N TRP A 259 -4.44 14.58 34.21
CA TRP A 259 -3.26 14.50 35.07
C TRP A 259 -2.17 13.57 34.50
N ARG A 260 -2.55 12.37 34.07
CA ARG A 260 -1.60 11.44 33.41
C ARG A 260 -1.04 12.00 32.10
N ALA A 261 -1.83 12.76 31.32
CA ALA A 261 -1.36 13.38 30.07
C ALA A 261 -0.27 14.43 30.36
N HIS A 262 -0.47 15.23 31.42
CA HIS A 262 0.53 16.17 31.91
C HIS A 262 1.84 15.47 32.31
N ALA A 263 1.74 14.35 33.04
CA ALA A 263 2.90 13.57 33.44
C ALA A 263 3.65 12.98 32.24
N GLU A 264 2.95 12.46 31.23
CA GLU A 264 3.53 11.97 29.97
C GLU A 264 4.22 13.09 29.18
N SER A 265 3.58 14.26 29.06
CA SER A 265 4.15 15.44 28.41
C SER A 265 5.47 15.88 29.06
N LYS A 266 5.54 15.89 30.40
CA LYS A 266 6.79 16.18 31.13
C LYS A 266 7.89 15.15 30.87
N ARG A 267 7.55 13.87 30.77
CA ARG A 267 8.53 12.81 30.46
C ARG A 267 9.07 12.98 29.04
N GLU A 268 8.21 13.34 28.10
CA GLU A 268 8.61 13.57 26.71
C GLU A 268 9.52 14.79 26.57
N GLN A 269 9.21 15.89 27.27
CA GLN A 269 10.12 17.05 27.36
C GLN A 269 11.50 16.67 27.85
N ARG A 270 11.60 15.83 28.90
CA ARG A 270 12.90 15.40 29.42
C ARG A 270 13.74 14.66 28.37
N LYS A 271 13.11 13.79 27.57
CA LYS A 271 13.82 13.07 26.50
C LYS A 271 14.31 14.02 25.41
N ILE A 272 13.47 14.97 25.00
CA ILE A 272 13.82 15.98 23.99
C ILE A 272 14.96 16.87 24.50
N SER A 273 14.88 17.33 25.75
CA SER A 273 15.95 18.13 26.36
C SER A 273 17.26 17.36 26.52
N ALA A 274 17.21 16.07 26.84
CA ALA A 274 18.41 15.23 26.92
C ALA A 274 19.07 15.03 25.55
N LEU A 275 18.26 14.76 24.52
CA LEU A 275 18.70 14.70 23.12
C LEU A 275 19.35 16.01 22.68
N ALA A 276 18.72 17.15 22.99
CA ALA A 276 19.25 18.47 22.66
C ALA A 276 20.57 18.77 23.37
N HIS A 277 20.68 18.40 24.66
CA HIS A 277 21.89 18.59 25.44
C HIS A 277 23.07 17.77 24.89
N GLU A 278 22.85 16.51 24.54
CA GLU A 278 23.86 15.66 23.92
C GLU A 278 24.35 16.25 22.59
N TYR A 279 23.41 16.66 21.73
CA TYR A 279 23.75 17.23 20.43
C TYR A 279 24.52 18.56 20.57
N ARG A 280 24.10 19.45 21.48
CA ARG A 280 24.78 20.74 21.73
C ARG A 280 26.19 20.56 22.31
N SER A 281 26.41 19.53 23.12
CA SER A 281 27.71 19.28 23.77
C SER A 281 28.70 18.54 22.87
N THR A 282 28.23 17.60 22.06
CA THR A 282 29.12 16.70 21.29
C THR A 282 29.07 16.90 19.78
N GLY A 283 28.07 17.62 19.27
CA GLY A 283 27.78 17.74 17.82
C GLY A 283 27.34 16.43 17.17
N ARG A 284 27.11 15.37 17.94
CA ARG A 284 26.66 14.05 17.49
C ARG A 284 25.52 13.56 18.36
N LEU A 285 24.78 12.58 17.87
CA LEU A 285 23.67 11.96 18.60
C LEU A 285 23.86 10.44 18.58
N VAL A 286 24.16 9.86 19.74
CA VAL A 286 24.44 8.43 19.92
C VAL A 286 23.65 7.86 21.10
N GLU A 287 23.71 8.50 22.27
CA GLU A 287 23.13 7.99 23.51
C GLU A 287 21.60 8.18 23.56
N HIS A 288 21.11 9.37 23.22
CA HIS A 288 19.70 9.74 23.26
C HIS A 288 19.03 9.67 21.88
N LEU A 289 19.63 8.95 20.94
CA LEU A 289 19.06 8.69 19.63
C LEU A 289 17.68 8.00 19.78
N PRO A 290 16.61 8.50 19.13
CA PRO A 290 15.32 7.84 19.19
C PRO A 290 15.41 6.40 18.68
N ALA A 291 14.87 5.45 19.46
CA ALA A 291 14.92 4.02 19.14
C ALA A 291 14.33 3.68 17.74
N GLU A 292 13.30 4.42 17.33
CA GLU A 292 12.72 4.31 15.99
C GLU A 292 13.74 4.65 14.91
N VAL A 293 14.41 5.81 15.05
CA VAL A 293 15.43 6.25 14.12
C VAL A 293 16.58 5.24 14.12
N ASP A 294 17.11 4.86 15.29
CA ASP A 294 18.19 3.88 15.43
C ASP A 294 17.90 2.56 14.71
N ILE A 295 16.71 1.97 14.94
CA ILE A 295 16.29 0.73 14.28
C ILE A 295 16.16 0.95 12.77
N LYS A 296 15.55 2.06 12.34
CA LYS A 296 15.45 2.43 10.93
C LYS A 296 16.82 2.53 10.27
N GLN A 297 17.80 3.21 10.87
CA GLN A 297 19.15 3.35 10.30
C GLN A 297 19.85 2.00 10.15
N ARG A 298 19.84 1.17 11.22
CA ARG A 298 20.50 -0.13 11.22
C ARG A 298 19.91 -1.08 10.17
N VAL A 299 18.58 -1.16 10.10
CA VAL A 299 17.93 -2.10 9.19
C VAL A 299 18.14 -1.66 7.73
N ILE A 300 18.13 -0.36 7.45
CA ILE A 300 18.41 0.16 6.10
C ILE A 300 19.87 -0.06 5.71
N GLU A 301 20.81 0.12 6.63
CA GLU A 301 22.22 -0.17 6.36
C GLU A 301 22.42 -1.64 5.99
N VAL A 302 21.81 -2.56 6.74
CA VAL A 302 21.79 -3.99 6.40
C VAL A 302 21.16 -4.21 5.02
N TYR A 303 20.00 -3.62 4.75
CA TYR A 303 19.33 -3.74 3.45
C TYR A 303 20.19 -3.23 2.29
N LYS A 304 20.83 -2.08 2.42
CA LYS A 304 21.73 -1.51 1.41
C LYS A 304 22.97 -2.38 1.21
N SER A 305 23.54 -2.90 2.29
CA SER A 305 24.68 -3.83 2.22
C SER A 305 24.30 -5.13 1.49
N GLU A 306 23.11 -5.67 1.74
CA GLU A 306 22.60 -6.85 1.05
C GLU A 306 22.37 -6.58 -0.44
N GLN A 307 21.84 -5.40 -0.80
CA GLN A 307 21.64 -5.01 -2.19
C GLN A 307 22.96 -4.89 -2.94
N LEU A 308 23.98 -4.26 -2.32
CA LEU A 308 25.32 -4.15 -2.91
C LEU A 308 25.97 -5.53 -3.07
N TYR A 309 25.87 -6.39 -2.06
CA TYR A 309 26.37 -7.76 -2.13
C TYR A 309 25.69 -8.58 -3.24
N ARG A 310 24.36 -8.44 -3.39
CA ARG A 310 23.59 -9.10 -4.46
C ARG A 310 23.99 -8.57 -5.83
N ALA A 311 24.13 -7.25 -6.00
CA ALA A 311 24.56 -6.65 -7.25
C ALA A 311 25.97 -7.11 -7.65
N ASP A 312 26.90 -7.21 -6.69
CA ASP A 312 28.25 -7.74 -6.95
C ASP A 312 28.22 -9.23 -7.31
N ARG A 313 27.42 -10.05 -6.60
CA ARG A 313 27.22 -11.46 -6.93
C ARG A 313 26.66 -11.64 -8.34
N ASP A 314 25.63 -10.88 -8.70
CA ASP A 314 24.97 -10.97 -10.00
C ASP A 314 25.92 -10.48 -11.11
N ARG A 315 26.74 -9.44 -10.84
CA ARG A 315 27.82 -8.99 -11.74
C ARG A 315 28.89 -10.07 -11.96
N ARG A 316 29.31 -10.76 -10.90
CA ARG A 316 30.27 -11.88 -10.99
C ARG A 316 29.67 -13.06 -11.76
N ALA A 317 28.40 -13.37 -11.54
CA ALA A 317 27.68 -14.42 -12.27
C ALA A 317 27.57 -14.07 -13.77
N ALA A 318 27.22 -12.83 -14.10
CA ALA A 318 27.16 -12.35 -15.48
C ALA A 318 28.54 -12.36 -16.16
N ALA A 319 29.60 -11.93 -15.47
CA ALA A 319 30.96 -11.97 -15.99
C ALA A 319 31.45 -13.41 -16.25
N LYS A 320 31.07 -14.36 -15.38
CA LYS A 320 31.36 -15.79 -15.59
C LYS A 320 30.59 -16.33 -16.79
N LEU A 321 29.33 -15.94 -16.97
CA LEU A 321 28.51 -16.34 -18.13
C LEU A 321 29.08 -15.77 -19.44
N ALA A 322 29.52 -14.51 -19.44
CA ALA A 322 30.14 -13.86 -20.60
C ALA A 322 31.47 -14.52 -20.99
N ARG A 323 32.26 -14.99 -20.03
CA ARG A 323 33.49 -15.79 -20.30
C ARG A 323 33.21 -17.17 -20.87
N LEU A 324 32.00 -17.69 -20.71
CA LEU A 324 31.57 -19.00 -21.22
C LEU A 324 30.90 -18.91 -22.60
N GLN A 325 30.65 -17.71 -23.13
CA GLN A 325 30.18 -17.54 -24.50
C GLN A 325 31.34 -17.72 -25.49
N PRO A 326 31.21 -18.58 -26.51
CA PRO A 326 32.25 -18.75 -27.52
C PRO A 326 32.41 -17.46 -28.33
N GLN A 327 33.65 -17.02 -28.54
CA GLN A 327 33.93 -15.92 -29.46
C GLN A 327 33.55 -16.31 -30.90
N PRO A 328 33.03 -15.38 -31.73
CA PRO A 328 32.85 -15.65 -33.15
C PRO A 328 34.21 -15.96 -33.78
N PRO A 329 34.29 -16.87 -34.77
CA PRO A 329 35.56 -17.26 -35.35
C PRO A 329 36.25 -16.05 -36.01
N GLU A 330 37.50 -15.81 -35.62
CA GLU A 330 38.42 -14.93 -36.33
C GLU A 330 38.65 -15.51 -37.74
N ASN A 331 38.19 -14.79 -38.77
CA ASN A 331 38.62 -15.05 -40.13
C ASN A 331 40.06 -14.54 -40.29
N GLN A 332 41.01 -15.46 -40.40
CA GLN A 332 42.33 -15.22 -40.95
C GLN A 332 42.38 -15.76 -42.38
N ASP A 333 42.60 -14.86 -43.34
CA ASP A 333 43.18 -15.04 -44.69
C ASP A 333 42.90 -13.72 -45.44
N GLY A 334 43.78 -12.98 -46.11
CA GLY A 334 45.21 -12.97 -46.40
C GLY A 334 45.47 -11.66 -47.21
N GLN A 335 46.72 -11.16 -47.22
CA GLN A 335 47.24 -9.95 -47.93
C GLN A 335 46.79 -9.82 -49.41
N ILE A 336 46.81 -8.66 -50.11
CA ILE A 336 47.91 -7.70 -50.38
C ILE A 336 47.37 -6.30 -50.91
N PRO A 337 48.16 -5.27 -51.35
CA PRO A 337 48.23 -3.94 -50.72
C PRO A 337 47.91 -2.73 -51.66
N ASP A 338 48.22 -1.52 -51.12
CA ASP A 338 48.43 -0.20 -51.74
C ASP A 338 47.37 0.92 -51.57
N ALA A 339 47.88 2.04 -51.05
CA ALA A 339 47.27 3.33 -50.73
C ALA A 339 47.16 4.24 -52.00
N PRO A 340 46.73 5.54 -51.97
CA PRO A 340 46.44 6.42 -50.82
C PRO A 340 45.21 7.38 -50.95
N THR A 341 44.89 8.01 -49.81
CA THR A 341 44.30 9.37 -49.57
C THR A 341 43.23 9.92 -50.53
N GLU A 342 42.02 10.24 -50.02
CA GLU A 342 41.47 11.61 -50.01
C GLU A 342 40.10 11.76 -49.32
N LEU A 343 39.88 13.01 -48.95
CA LEU A 343 38.84 13.67 -48.16
C LEU A 343 37.41 13.63 -48.76
N GLN A 344 36.38 13.63 -47.88
CA GLN A 344 35.12 14.42 -47.91
C GLN A 344 33.78 13.67 -47.71
N SER A 345 33.11 14.08 -46.61
CA SER A 345 31.74 14.62 -46.51
C SER A 345 30.51 13.80 -46.94
N ALA A 346 29.59 13.57 -45.98
CA ALA A 346 28.13 13.84 -46.02
C ALA A 346 27.39 13.05 -44.92
N THR A 347 27.08 13.66 -43.76
CA THR A 347 25.77 14.22 -43.35
C THR A 347 24.68 13.25 -42.89
N GLY A 348 24.15 13.54 -41.69
CA GLY A 348 22.77 13.23 -41.24
C GLY A 348 22.67 12.03 -40.30
N THR A 349 22.04 12.07 -39.13
CA THR A 349 21.29 13.13 -38.43
C THR A 349 21.10 12.63 -37.01
N GLU A 350 21.46 13.44 -36.00
CA GLU A 350 21.03 13.24 -34.61
C GLU A 350 19.53 13.54 -34.53
N SER A 351 18.73 12.65 -33.91
CA SER A 351 17.33 12.91 -33.60
C SER A 351 17.15 13.06 -32.10
N THR A 352 17.00 14.32 -31.72
CA THR A 352 16.69 14.88 -30.42
C THR A 352 15.32 14.41 -29.94
N TYR A 353 15.23 13.85 -28.73
CA TYR A 353 13.94 13.62 -28.05
C TYR A 353 13.38 14.97 -27.57
N GLN A 354 12.35 15.46 -28.27
CA GLN A 354 11.58 16.63 -27.87
C GLN A 354 10.62 16.28 -26.72
N VAL A 355 10.58 17.18 -25.74
CA VAL A 355 9.63 17.23 -24.64
C VAL A 355 8.40 17.99 -25.14
N ASP A 356 7.30 17.27 -25.40
CA ASP A 356 6.04 17.91 -25.72
C ASP A 356 5.39 18.48 -24.46
N THR A 357 5.29 19.81 -24.46
CA THR A 357 4.50 20.60 -23.53
C THR A 357 3.11 20.78 -24.14
N PRO A 358 1.99 20.49 -23.44
CA PRO A 358 0.68 20.81 -24.01
C PRO A 358 0.39 22.30 -23.90
N THR A 359 0.32 22.96 -25.05
CA THR A 359 -0.09 24.36 -25.23
C THR A 359 -1.56 24.55 -24.86
N HIS A 360 -1.81 25.63 -24.11
CA HIS A 360 -3.13 26.20 -23.83
C HIS A 360 -3.93 26.49 -25.10
N ALA A 361 -5.15 25.94 -25.18
CA ALA A 361 -6.22 26.48 -26.01
C ALA A 361 -7.41 26.81 -25.10
N ALA A 362 -7.83 28.07 -25.13
CA ALA A 362 -8.92 28.62 -24.35
C ALA A 362 -10.28 28.34 -25.01
N ALA A 363 -11.28 27.95 -24.22
CA ALA A 363 -12.68 28.40 -24.36
C ALA A 363 -13.56 27.86 -23.22
N GLY A 364 -14.31 28.76 -22.57
CA GLY A 364 -15.71 28.53 -22.19
C GLY A 364 -16.01 28.12 -20.74
N ASP A 365 -16.73 29.01 -20.04
CA ASP A 365 -17.39 28.82 -18.74
C ASP A 365 -18.12 27.48 -18.57
N ALA A 366 -17.85 26.75 -17.48
CA ALA A 366 -18.84 26.00 -16.69
C ALA A 366 -18.26 25.37 -15.40
N ALA A 367 -18.89 25.74 -14.26
CA ALA A 367 -19.06 25.01 -13.00
C ALA A 367 -17.84 24.62 -12.14
N SER A 368 -17.67 25.36 -11.04
CA SER A 368 -16.87 25.01 -9.85
C SER A 368 -17.34 23.70 -9.20
N GLY A 369 -16.49 22.68 -9.25
CA GLY A 369 -16.60 21.42 -8.51
C GLY A 369 -15.20 20.91 -8.13
N PRO A 370 -15.08 20.01 -7.13
CA PRO A 370 -13.79 19.49 -6.70
C PRO A 370 -13.11 18.70 -7.82
N THR A 371 -11.80 18.91 -8.01
CA THR A 371 -10.97 18.17 -8.97
C THR A 371 -10.95 16.69 -8.61
N ILE A 372 -11.68 15.88 -9.36
CA ILE A 372 -11.64 14.42 -9.33
C ILE A 372 -10.53 14.00 -10.31
N LEU A 373 -9.57 13.19 -9.85
CA LEU A 373 -8.62 12.53 -10.76
C LEU A 373 -9.27 11.23 -11.27
N PRO A 374 -9.63 11.12 -12.56
CA PRO A 374 -10.19 9.90 -13.11
C PRO A 374 -9.09 8.84 -13.32
N PHE A 375 -9.40 7.59 -13.00
CA PHE A 375 -8.57 6.44 -13.37
C PHE A 375 -9.00 5.94 -14.76
N ALA A 376 -8.08 5.92 -15.71
CA ALA A 376 -8.28 5.22 -16.97
C ALA A 376 -7.96 3.73 -16.79
N THR A 377 -8.97 2.86 -16.84
CA THR A 377 -8.77 1.43 -17.11
C THR A 377 -8.85 1.21 -18.61
N HIS A 378 -7.71 1.02 -19.26
CA HIS A 378 -7.69 0.55 -20.65
C HIS A 378 -7.57 -0.97 -20.69
N LEU A 379 -8.69 -1.63 -20.99
CA LEU A 379 -8.75 -2.78 -21.89
C LEU A 379 -10.20 -2.92 -22.38
N PRO A 380 -10.46 -2.86 -23.70
CA PRO A 380 -11.80 -3.13 -24.22
C PRO A 380 -12.19 -4.59 -23.97
N ALA A 381 -13.49 -4.84 -23.86
CA ALA A 381 -14.03 -6.18 -23.75
C ALA A 381 -13.66 -7.03 -24.98
N SER A 382 -13.31 -8.31 -24.75
CA SER A 382 -13.19 -9.37 -25.77
C SER A 382 -11.90 -9.47 -26.59
N THR A 383 -10.74 -9.56 -25.95
CA THR A 383 -9.56 -10.21 -26.55
C THR A 383 -9.11 -11.39 -25.70
N ARG A 384 -9.00 -12.57 -26.34
CA ARG A 384 -8.44 -13.78 -25.72
C ARG A 384 -6.99 -13.48 -25.29
N LEU A 385 -6.63 -13.81 -24.05
CA LEU A 385 -5.25 -13.68 -23.58
C LEU A 385 -4.35 -14.66 -24.34
N ALA A 386 -3.27 -14.17 -24.94
CA ALA A 386 -2.28 -15.00 -25.63
C ALA A 386 -0.92 -14.92 -24.92
N GLY A 387 -0.03 -15.89 -25.18
CA GLY A 387 1.25 -16.00 -24.48
C GLY A 387 2.20 -14.83 -24.77
N GLU A 388 2.10 -14.26 -25.97
CA GLU A 388 2.85 -13.11 -26.46
C GLU A 388 2.38 -11.78 -25.89
N HIS A 389 1.21 -11.75 -25.21
CA HIS A 389 0.71 -10.51 -24.64
C HIS A 389 1.65 -9.99 -23.53
N PRO A 390 1.73 -8.65 -23.34
CA PRO A 390 2.47 -8.05 -22.25
C PRO A 390 1.99 -8.54 -20.88
N ILE A 391 2.89 -8.63 -19.90
CA ILE A 391 2.58 -9.20 -18.58
C ILE A 391 1.53 -8.41 -17.79
N TYR A 392 1.35 -7.11 -18.04
CA TYR A 392 0.26 -6.34 -17.39
C TYR A 392 -1.14 -6.81 -17.83
N SER A 393 -1.25 -7.56 -18.92
CA SER A 393 -2.52 -8.13 -19.39
C SER A 393 -2.91 -9.41 -18.65
N ALA A 394 -2.01 -9.96 -17.82
CA ALA A 394 -2.27 -11.17 -17.06
C ALA A 394 -3.25 -10.94 -15.90
N PRO A 395 -4.12 -11.91 -15.59
CA PRO A 395 -5.06 -11.81 -14.47
C PRO A 395 -4.31 -11.63 -13.13
N SER A 396 -4.87 -10.82 -12.23
CA SER A 396 -4.28 -10.53 -10.91
C SER A 396 -2.93 -9.82 -10.90
N ILE A 397 -2.43 -9.32 -12.04
CA ILE A 397 -1.20 -8.55 -12.15
C ILE A 397 -1.55 -7.10 -12.48
N SER A 398 -1.22 -6.17 -11.58
CA SER A 398 -1.38 -4.73 -11.82
C SER A 398 -0.20 -4.16 -12.60
N ASP A 399 -0.34 -2.95 -13.16
CA ASP A 399 0.77 -2.24 -13.84
C ASP A 399 1.99 -2.06 -12.93
N VAL A 400 1.77 -1.87 -11.63
CA VAL A 400 2.84 -1.75 -10.64
C VAL A 400 3.60 -3.07 -10.50
N THR A 401 2.88 -4.19 -10.40
CA THR A 401 3.49 -5.53 -10.32
C THR A 401 4.15 -5.90 -11.65
N ALA A 402 3.54 -5.54 -12.78
CA ALA A 402 4.09 -5.73 -14.12
C ALA A 402 5.43 -4.99 -14.30
N ASN A 403 5.52 -3.73 -13.84
CA ASN A 403 6.77 -2.98 -13.86
C ASN A 403 7.89 -3.65 -13.06
N LYS A 404 7.57 -4.27 -11.92
CA LYS A 404 8.55 -5.06 -11.17
C LYS A 404 8.99 -6.31 -11.93
N LEU A 405 8.05 -7.01 -12.59
CA LEU A 405 8.34 -8.18 -13.41
C LEU A 405 9.20 -7.83 -14.64
N TYR A 406 8.98 -6.67 -15.27
CA TYR A 406 9.86 -6.16 -16.32
C TYR A 406 11.29 -5.99 -15.84
N GLY A 407 11.49 -5.51 -14.62
CA GLY A 407 12.81 -5.43 -13.97
C GLY A 407 13.49 -6.79 -13.78
N LEU A 408 12.72 -7.89 -13.78
CA LEU A 408 13.24 -9.26 -13.72
C LEU A 408 13.50 -9.88 -15.09
N GLY A 409 13.24 -9.15 -16.17
CA GLY A 409 13.31 -9.63 -17.55
C GLY A 409 12.07 -10.41 -17.99
N ILE A 410 10.99 -10.40 -17.21
CA ILE A 410 9.72 -11.05 -17.56
C ILE A 410 8.82 -10.00 -18.22
N ARG A 411 8.67 -10.09 -19.54
CA ARG A 411 7.92 -9.14 -20.36
C ARG A 411 6.58 -9.69 -20.83
N THR A 412 6.50 -10.99 -21.12
CA THR A 412 5.30 -11.62 -21.68
C THR A 412 4.62 -12.58 -20.71
N VAL A 413 3.36 -12.90 -20.98
CA VAL A 413 2.60 -13.91 -20.21
C VAL A 413 3.28 -15.28 -20.28
N SER A 414 3.79 -15.68 -21.44
CA SER A 414 4.48 -16.96 -21.64
C SER A 414 5.76 -17.08 -20.81
N GLU A 415 6.57 -16.01 -20.78
CA GLU A 415 7.78 -15.93 -19.94
C GLU A 415 7.42 -16.04 -18.46
N PHE A 416 6.36 -15.36 -18.03
CA PHE A 416 5.91 -15.43 -16.64
C PHE A 416 5.40 -16.81 -16.25
N VAL A 417 4.58 -17.45 -17.09
CA VAL A 417 4.03 -18.79 -16.83
C VAL A 417 5.15 -19.83 -16.79
N SER A 418 6.21 -19.66 -17.57
CA SER A 418 7.35 -20.59 -17.64
C SER A 418 8.40 -20.36 -16.54
N ALA A 419 8.38 -19.22 -15.85
CA ALA A 419 9.35 -18.89 -14.82
C ALA A 419 9.17 -19.74 -13.55
N ASP A 420 10.25 -20.04 -12.84
CA ASP A 420 10.14 -20.71 -11.53
C ASP A 420 9.49 -19.76 -10.50
N PRO A 421 8.32 -20.11 -9.91
CA PRO A 421 7.62 -19.23 -8.98
C PRO A 421 8.44 -18.89 -7.73
N SER A 422 9.33 -19.79 -7.29
CA SER A 422 10.18 -19.54 -6.13
C SER A 422 11.23 -18.48 -6.45
N SER A 423 11.88 -18.58 -7.61
CA SER A 423 12.83 -17.61 -8.15
C SER A 423 12.16 -16.25 -8.37
N VAL A 424 10.98 -16.21 -8.99
CA VAL A 424 10.25 -14.94 -9.22
C VAL A 424 9.88 -14.27 -7.91
N ALA A 425 9.28 -14.99 -6.95
CA ALA A 425 8.92 -14.44 -5.65
C ALA A 425 10.16 -13.91 -4.90
N ASN A 426 11.25 -14.67 -4.91
CA ASN A 426 12.51 -14.28 -4.29
C ASN A 426 13.10 -13.02 -4.93
N ARG A 427 13.05 -12.90 -6.27
CA ARG A 427 13.62 -11.78 -7.03
C ARG A 427 12.75 -10.53 -7.05
N LEU A 428 11.43 -10.67 -6.92
CA LEU A 428 10.52 -9.53 -6.81
C LEU A 428 10.76 -8.71 -5.54
N HIS A 429 11.43 -9.30 -4.53
CA HIS A 429 11.77 -8.68 -3.24
C HIS A 429 10.59 -7.96 -2.57
N THR A 430 9.39 -8.45 -2.86
CA THR A 430 8.13 -7.88 -2.44
C THR A 430 7.55 -8.86 -1.43
N TYR A 431 7.73 -8.59 -0.15
CA TYR A 431 7.49 -9.60 0.90
C TYR A 431 6.05 -10.15 0.94
N TRP A 432 5.08 -9.46 0.31
CA TRP A 432 3.67 -9.88 0.26
C TRP A 432 3.33 -10.74 -0.95
N ILE A 433 4.25 -10.86 -1.91
CA ILE A 433 4.14 -11.71 -3.08
C ILE A 433 5.06 -12.92 -2.84
N ASP A 434 4.49 -14.00 -2.32
CA ASP A 434 5.21 -15.24 -2.05
C ASP A 434 5.12 -16.24 -3.23
N ARG A 435 5.84 -17.36 -3.11
CA ARG A 435 5.85 -18.45 -4.11
C ARG A 435 4.43 -18.92 -4.45
N GLU A 436 3.57 -19.07 -3.44
CA GLU A 436 2.20 -19.57 -3.64
C GLU A 436 1.36 -18.58 -4.42
N MET A 437 1.54 -17.28 -4.18
CA MET A 437 0.88 -16.21 -4.91
C MET A 437 1.32 -16.18 -6.38
N ILE A 438 2.63 -16.27 -6.65
CA ILE A 438 3.13 -16.35 -8.03
C ILE A 438 2.60 -17.59 -8.73
N ALA A 439 2.68 -18.77 -8.12
CA ALA A 439 2.18 -20.00 -8.70
C ALA A 439 0.68 -19.91 -9.02
N ARG A 440 -0.10 -19.25 -8.16
CA ARG A 440 -1.53 -19.00 -8.39
C ARG A 440 -1.77 -18.08 -9.59
N TRP A 441 -1.00 -17.00 -9.72
CA TRP A 441 -1.09 -16.11 -10.89
C TRP A 441 -0.69 -16.82 -12.18
N GLN A 442 0.33 -17.69 -12.15
CA GLN A 442 0.73 -18.50 -13.29
C GLN A 442 -0.38 -19.47 -13.73
N VAL A 443 -1.05 -20.14 -12.77
CA VAL A 443 -2.22 -20.98 -13.04
C VAL A 443 -3.33 -20.16 -13.70
N GLN A 444 -3.61 -18.96 -13.18
CA GLN A 444 -4.65 -18.09 -13.71
C GLN A 444 -4.35 -17.65 -15.15
N SER A 445 -3.14 -17.17 -15.40
CA SER A 445 -2.68 -16.79 -16.73
C SER A 445 -2.73 -17.96 -17.71
N SER A 446 -2.24 -19.14 -17.29
CA SER A 446 -2.22 -20.35 -18.11
C SER A 446 -3.62 -20.81 -18.51
N LEU A 447 -4.56 -20.86 -17.57
CA LEU A 447 -5.94 -21.27 -17.83
C LEU A 447 -6.65 -20.27 -18.77
N MET A 448 -6.43 -18.97 -18.58
CA MET A 448 -7.04 -17.93 -19.39
C MET A 448 -6.48 -17.91 -20.83
N CYS A 449 -5.20 -18.28 -21.01
CA CYS A 449 -4.63 -18.51 -22.34
C CYS A 449 -5.22 -19.74 -23.04
N GLN A 450 -5.42 -20.84 -22.31
CA GLN A 450 -5.89 -22.10 -22.90
C GLN A 450 -7.40 -22.10 -23.14
N ILE A 451 -8.19 -21.56 -22.21
CA ILE A 451 -9.65 -21.52 -22.29
C ILE A 451 -10.09 -20.08 -22.56
N GLY A 452 -10.13 -19.70 -23.84
CA GLY A 452 -10.47 -18.32 -24.24
C GLY A 452 -11.87 -17.83 -23.88
N ALA A 453 -12.75 -18.68 -23.35
CA ALA A 453 -14.08 -18.28 -22.86
C ALA A 453 -14.04 -17.72 -21.41
N LEU A 454 -12.89 -17.81 -20.73
CA LEU A 454 -12.73 -17.33 -19.36
C LEU A 454 -12.44 -15.84 -19.32
N ARG A 455 -13.17 -15.12 -18.46
CA ARG A 455 -12.81 -13.76 -18.02
C ARG A 455 -11.82 -13.85 -16.86
N GLU A 456 -11.20 -12.72 -16.52
CA GLU A 456 -10.28 -12.63 -15.38
C GLU A 456 -10.92 -13.14 -14.07
N VAL A 457 -12.14 -12.70 -13.77
CA VAL A 457 -12.86 -13.12 -12.54
C VAL A 457 -13.14 -14.62 -12.55
N ASP A 458 -13.46 -15.19 -13.72
CA ASP A 458 -13.80 -16.61 -13.84
C ASP A 458 -12.59 -17.48 -13.51
N VAL A 459 -11.41 -17.12 -14.04
CA VAL A 459 -10.19 -17.89 -13.78
C VAL A 459 -9.67 -17.73 -12.35
N GLN A 460 -9.86 -16.56 -11.75
CA GLN A 460 -9.55 -16.32 -10.34
C GLN A 460 -10.42 -17.18 -9.39
N LEU A 461 -11.71 -17.32 -9.72
CA LEU A 461 -12.62 -18.16 -8.94
C LEU A 461 -12.39 -19.66 -9.17
N LEU A 462 -12.15 -20.10 -10.41
CA LEU A 462 -11.86 -21.50 -10.74
C LEU A 462 -10.58 -22.00 -10.07
N SER A 463 -9.49 -21.26 -10.22
CA SER A 463 -8.20 -21.62 -9.61
C SER A 463 -8.28 -21.63 -8.08
N GLY A 464 -9.02 -20.69 -7.49
CA GLY A 464 -9.25 -20.64 -6.05
C GLY A 464 -10.14 -21.77 -5.52
N ALA A 465 -11.08 -22.25 -6.33
CA ALA A 465 -11.88 -23.44 -6.05
C ALA A 465 -11.13 -24.77 -6.28
N GLY A 466 -9.85 -24.73 -6.66
CA GLY A 466 -8.99 -25.90 -6.83
C GLY A 466 -8.95 -26.47 -8.26
N PHE A 467 -9.62 -25.83 -9.22
CA PHE A 467 -9.56 -26.22 -10.64
C PHE A 467 -8.44 -25.46 -11.34
N CYS A 468 -7.24 -26.06 -11.33
CA CYS A 468 -6.00 -25.41 -11.77
C CYS A 468 -5.54 -25.84 -13.17
N THR A 469 -6.23 -26.78 -13.82
CA THR A 469 -5.84 -27.31 -15.15
C THR A 469 -7.06 -27.50 -16.05
N VAL A 470 -6.84 -27.45 -17.37
CA VAL A 470 -7.88 -27.72 -18.39
C VAL A 470 -8.46 -29.13 -18.22
N ASN A 471 -7.61 -30.12 -17.94
CA ASN A 471 -8.05 -31.50 -17.69
C ASN A 471 -9.01 -31.59 -16.50
N GLN A 472 -8.68 -30.96 -15.37
CA GLN A 472 -9.57 -30.95 -14.20
C GLN A 472 -10.94 -30.33 -14.53
N ILE A 473 -10.95 -29.25 -15.32
CA ILE A 473 -12.21 -28.59 -15.72
C ILE A 473 -13.01 -29.48 -16.70
N ALA A 474 -12.37 -30.05 -17.71
CA ALA A 474 -13.03 -30.83 -18.77
C ALA A 474 -13.64 -32.15 -18.27
N LEU A 475 -12.98 -32.81 -17.30
CA LEU A 475 -13.37 -34.10 -16.74
C LEU A 475 -14.34 -33.98 -15.55
N SER A 476 -14.49 -32.79 -14.97
CA SER A 476 -15.39 -32.59 -13.84
C SER A 476 -16.84 -32.36 -14.27
N ASP A 477 -17.79 -32.73 -13.40
CA ASP A 477 -19.19 -32.35 -13.55
C ASP A 477 -19.36 -30.83 -13.36
N ALA A 478 -20.03 -30.17 -14.29
CA ALA A 478 -20.34 -28.75 -14.21
C ALA A 478 -21.08 -28.37 -12.91
N ARG A 479 -21.93 -29.25 -12.36
CA ARG A 479 -22.61 -29.00 -11.08
C ARG A 479 -21.63 -28.97 -9.90
N LEU A 480 -20.62 -29.85 -9.90
CA LEU A 480 -19.57 -29.86 -8.90
C LEU A 480 -18.77 -28.55 -8.98
N ILE A 481 -18.25 -28.21 -10.16
CA ILE A 481 -17.49 -26.97 -10.36
C ILE A 481 -18.30 -25.76 -9.90
N HIS A 482 -19.58 -25.68 -10.27
CA HIS A 482 -20.46 -24.59 -9.87
C HIS A 482 -20.59 -24.49 -8.34
N SER A 483 -20.80 -25.61 -7.65
CA SER A 483 -20.90 -25.63 -6.19
C SER A 483 -19.60 -25.22 -5.48
N GLU A 484 -18.45 -25.68 -5.98
CA GLU A 484 -17.12 -25.38 -5.45
C GLU A 484 -16.75 -23.90 -5.69
N VAL A 485 -17.01 -23.40 -6.89
CA VAL A 485 -16.80 -21.99 -7.27
C VAL A 485 -17.68 -21.07 -6.43
N LEU A 486 -18.96 -21.40 -6.23
CA LEU A 486 -19.83 -20.62 -5.35
C LEU A 486 -19.34 -20.66 -3.91
N ARG A 487 -18.90 -21.82 -3.40
CA ARG A 487 -18.35 -21.91 -2.04
C ARG A 487 -17.08 -21.08 -1.89
N TYR A 488 -16.19 -21.14 -2.87
CA TYR A 488 -14.97 -20.34 -2.88
C TYR A 488 -15.30 -18.84 -2.99
N ALA A 489 -16.27 -18.45 -3.82
CA ALA A 489 -16.75 -17.08 -3.94
C ALA A 489 -17.29 -16.52 -2.61
N LEU A 490 -17.77 -17.38 -1.70
CA LEU A 490 -18.19 -17.01 -0.34
C LEU A 490 -17.04 -16.95 0.67
N THR A 491 -15.81 -17.27 0.29
CA THR A 491 -14.63 -17.05 1.14
C THR A 491 -14.19 -15.59 1.08
N SER A 492 -13.37 -15.16 2.04
CA SER A 492 -12.75 -13.82 1.99
C SER A 492 -11.84 -13.66 0.77
N ALA A 493 -11.29 -14.75 0.22
CA ALA A 493 -10.47 -14.71 -0.98
C ALA A 493 -11.30 -14.59 -2.26
N GLY A 494 -12.37 -15.38 -2.39
CA GLY A 494 -13.25 -15.33 -3.57
C GLY A 494 -14.02 -14.02 -3.69
N ARG A 495 -14.52 -13.46 -2.58
CA ARG A 495 -15.21 -12.15 -2.60
C ARG A 495 -14.34 -11.00 -3.13
N ARG A 496 -13.01 -11.08 -2.96
CA ARG A 496 -12.07 -10.07 -3.50
C ARG A 496 -12.08 -10.02 -5.03
N TYR A 497 -12.40 -11.13 -5.69
CA TYR A 497 -12.44 -11.22 -7.16
C TYR A 497 -13.81 -10.86 -7.73
N SER A 498 -14.89 -11.23 -7.04
CA SER A 498 -16.25 -11.03 -7.55
C SER A 498 -16.67 -9.56 -7.69
N ARG A 499 -16.04 -8.60 -6.98
CA ARG A 499 -16.27 -7.13 -7.11
C ARG A 499 -17.74 -6.68 -7.32
N GLY A 500 -18.70 -7.34 -6.65
CA GLY A 500 -20.14 -7.03 -6.82
C GLY A 500 -20.79 -7.52 -8.13
N GLN A 501 -20.07 -8.27 -8.96
CA GLN A 501 -20.60 -8.96 -10.14
C GLN A 501 -21.60 -10.06 -9.74
N ALA A 502 -22.54 -10.34 -10.64
CA ALA A 502 -23.51 -11.41 -10.46
C ALA A 502 -22.83 -12.76 -10.22
N ALA A 503 -23.45 -13.59 -9.39
CA ALA A 503 -22.94 -14.93 -9.09
C ALA A 503 -22.77 -15.74 -10.38
N VAL A 504 -21.72 -16.56 -10.42
CA VAL A 504 -21.45 -17.45 -11.54
C VAL A 504 -22.67 -18.35 -11.75
N THR A 505 -23.21 -18.35 -12.97
CA THR A 505 -24.34 -19.20 -13.34
C THR A 505 -23.86 -20.59 -13.74
N ILE A 506 -24.72 -21.59 -13.57
CA ILE A 506 -24.40 -22.96 -14.00
C ILE A 506 -24.14 -23.04 -15.52
N ASP A 507 -24.80 -22.19 -16.31
CA ASP A 507 -24.62 -22.19 -17.77
C ASP A 507 -23.26 -21.61 -18.17
N ALA A 508 -22.75 -20.60 -17.45
CA ALA A 508 -21.38 -20.14 -17.64
C ALA A 508 -20.37 -21.27 -17.37
N VAL A 509 -20.59 -22.05 -16.30
CA VAL A 509 -19.73 -23.19 -15.97
C VAL A 509 -19.79 -24.27 -17.04
N LYS A 510 -20.97 -24.61 -17.58
CA LYS A 510 -21.10 -25.54 -18.70
C LYS A 510 -20.31 -25.06 -19.92
N CYS A 511 -20.40 -23.77 -20.25
CA CYS A 511 -19.61 -23.18 -21.34
C CYS A 511 -18.10 -23.34 -21.13
N TRP A 512 -17.61 -23.18 -19.89
CA TRP A 512 -16.20 -23.39 -19.56
C TRP A 512 -15.77 -24.85 -19.72
N VAL A 513 -16.60 -25.79 -19.25
CA VAL A 513 -16.35 -27.24 -19.39
C VAL A 513 -16.30 -27.65 -20.86
N ASP A 514 -17.25 -27.18 -21.67
CA ASP A 514 -17.28 -27.48 -23.10
C ASP A 514 -16.09 -26.85 -23.83
N ALA A 515 -15.69 -25.63 -23.46
CA ALA A 515 -14.49 -25.00 -23.99
C ALA A 515 -13.23 -25.78 -23.61
N ALA A 516 -13.12 -26.25 -22.37
CA ALA A 516 -12.00 -27.08 -21.91
C ALA A 516 -11.94 -28.42 -22.68
N ARG A 517 -13.07 -29.09 -22.90
CA ARG A 517 -13.14 -30.33 -23.69
C ARG A 517 -12.68 -30.12 -25.13
N ARG A 518 -13.08 -29.01 -25.76
CA ARG A 518 -12.61 -28.65 -27.12
C ARG A 518 -11.08 -28.51 -27.18
N VAL A 519 -10.47 -27.87 -26.18
CA VAL A 519 -9.00 -27.74 -26.09
C VAL A 519 -8.33 -29.12 -26.04
N LEU A 520 -8.86 -30.06 -25.27
CA LEU A 520 -8.31 -31.42 -25.19
C LEU A 520 -8.44 -32.18 -26.53
N THR A 521 -9.61 -32.09 -27.18
CA THR A 521 -9.81 -32.75 -28.48
C THR A 521 -8.89 -32.21 -29.58
N GLN A 522 -8.59 -30.90 -29.57
CA GLN A 522 -7.65 -30.28 -30.51
C GLN A 522 -6.21 -30.71 -30.24
N THR A 523 -5.84 -30.82 -28.96
CA THR A 523 -4.50 -31.25 -28.55
C THR A 523 -4.24 -32.72 -28.93
N ASP A 524 -5.24 -33.59 -28.77
CA ASP A 524 -5.14 -35.00 -29.16
C ASP A 524 -5.07 -35.19 -30.68
N ALA A 525 -5.78 -34.36 -31.45
CA ALA A 525 -5.69 -34.37 -32.90
C ALA A 525 -4.30 -33.96 -33.41
N HIS A 526 -3.66 -32.95 -32.77
CA HIS A 526 -2.29 -32.54 -33.08
C HIS A 526 -1.20 -33.52 -32.61
N ARG A 527 -1.47 -34.40 -31.64
CA ARG A 527 -0.53 -35.46 -31.23
C ARG A 527 -0.61 -36.73 -32.07
N ARG A 528 -1.71 -36.92 -32.81
CA ARG A 528 -1.94 -38.07 -33.69
C ARG A 528 -1.59 -37.79 -35.16
N ALA A 529 -1.49 -36.52 -35.53
CA ALA A 529 -0.88 -36.05 -36.78
C ALA A 529 0.63 -35.89 -36.55
#